data_AF-M3B2E7-F1
#
_entry.id   AF-M3B2E7-F1
#
_cell.length_a   1.000
_cell.length_b   1.000
_cell.length_c   1.000
_cell.angle_alpha   90.00
_cell.angle_beta   90.00
_cell.angle_gamma   90.00
#
_symmetry.space_group_name_H-M   'P 1'
#
loop_
_entity.id
_entity.type
_entity.pdbx_description
1 polymer ?
#
loop_
_entity_poly.entity_id
_entity_poly.type
_entity_poly.pdbx_seq_one_letter_code
_entity_poly.pdbx_strand_id
1 'polypeptide(L)'
;TTSFYLALSPCAYSDPLGGLLAEHISPHLLSYYPPLNGVLLAFENARMSESPDQVSEGPSDVLARSFNEYAVSFLWLTCDFLVFRPSPGTYLEGDVNLQNEGLLGLICFNYFNVSIPKENMPSDW
;
A
#
# COMPACT_ATOMS: atom_id res chain seq x y z
N THR A 1 4.68 9.98 -0.14
CA THR A 1 3.57 10.54 -0.94
C THR A 1 3.70 10.07 -2.37
N THR A 2 2.63 9.53 -2.94
CA THR A 2 2.62 9.07 -4.34
C THR A 2 1.25 9.36 -4.96
N SER A 3 1.24 9.64 -6.26
CA SER A 3 0.02 9.90 -7.03
C SER A 3 -0.23 8.77 -8.02
N PHE A 4 -1.49 8.34 -8.11
CA PHE A 4 -1.95 7.31 -9.03
C PHE A 4 -3.07 7.84 -9.91
N TYR A 5 -3.06 7.46 -11.19
CA TYR A 5 -4.16 7.76 -12.09
C TYR A 5 -5.11 6.56 -12.12
N LEU A 6 -6.30 6.74 -11.55
CA LEU A 6 -7.23 5.65 -11.24
C LEU A 6 -8.60 5.89 -11.85
N ALA A 7 -9.31 4.80 -12.12
CA ALA A 7 -10.70 4.83 -12.54
C ALA A 7 -11.62 4.90 -11.31
N LEU A 8 -12.70 5.66 -11.42
CA LEU A 8 -13.76 5.78 -10.42
C LEU A 8 -15.05 5.21 -10.99
N SER A 9 -15.63 4.25 -10.28
CA SER A 9 -16.93 3.68 -10.64
C SER A 9 -18.07 4.70 -10.46
N PRO A 10 -19.10 4.68 -11.34
CA PRO A 10 -20.26 5.57 -11.26
C PRO A 10 -21.03 5.52 -9.95
N CYS A 11 -21.06 4.36 -9.30
CA CYS A 11 -21.76 4.17 -8.03
C CYS A 11 -21.17 5.02 -6.89
N ALA A 12 -19.90 5.46 -7.03
CA ALA A 12 -19.21 6.24 -6.03
C ALA A 12 -19.17 7.74 -6.36
N TYR A 13 -19.91 8.24 -7.35
CA TYR A 13 -19.92 9.67 -7.67
C TYR A 13 -20.45 10.57 -6.55
N SER A 14 -21.24 10.05 -5.61
CA SER A 14 -21.67 10.80 -4.42
C SER A 14 -20.54 10.99 -3.39
N ASP A 15 -19.57 10.06 -3.34
CA ASP A 15 -18.37 10.13 -2.49
C ASP A 15 -17.15 9.61 -3.28
N PRO A 16 -16.60 10.42 -4.19
CA PRO A 16 -15.56 9.98 -5.12
C PRO A 16 -14.25 9.62 -4.42
N LEU A 17 -13.90 10.33 -3.34
CA LEU A 17 -12.70 10.07 -2.57
C LEU A 17 -12.80 8.73 -1.83
N GLY A 18 -13.92 8.50 -1.13
CA GLY A 18 -14.18 7.24 -0.44
C GLY A 18 -14.24 6.07 -1.42
N GLY A 19 -14.85 6.26 -2.59
CA GLY A 19 -14.90 5.26 -3.66
C GLY A 19 -13.53 4.85 -4.17
N LEU A 20 -12.68 5.82 -4.54
CA LEU A 20 -11.32 5.54 -5.02
C LEU A 20 -10.49 4.78 -3.98
N LEU A 21 -10.57 5.19 -2.72
CA LEU A 21 -9.86 4.52 -1.64
C LEU A 21 -10.37 3.10 -1.44
N ALA A 22 -11.69 2.91 -1.40
CA ALA A 22 -12.30 1.60 -1.21
C ALA A 22 -11.99 0.63 -2.36
N GLU A 23 -11.96 1.11 -3.59
CA GLU A 23 -11.71 0.28 -4.77
C GLU A 23 -10.23 -0.06 -4.97
N HIS A 24 -9.33 0.91 -4.79
CA HIS A 24 -7.94 0.76 -5.25
C HIS A 24 -6.91 0.70 -4.14
N ILE A 25 -7.16 1.26 -2.95
CA ILE A 25 -6.14 1.40 -1.90
C ILE A 25 -6.42 0.47 -0.72
N SER A 26 -7.63 0.51 -0.17
CA SER A 26 -8.05 -0.29 0.98
C SER A 26 -7.82 -1.80 0.82
N PRO A 27 -8.04 -2.42 -0.37
CA PRO A 27 -7.78 -3.85 -0.56
C PRO A 27 -6.29 -4.24 -0.42
N HIS A 28 -5.37 -3.28 -0.51
CA HIS A 28 -3.94 -3.51 -0.40
C HIS A 28 -3.37 -3.29 1.02
N LEU A 29 -4.20 -2.90 1.99
CA LEU A 29 -3.77 -2.83 3.40
C LEU A 29 -3.26 -4.19 3.88
N LEU A 30 -2.13 -4.17 4.59
CA LEU A 30 -1.41 -5.33 5.11
C LEU A 30 -0.98 -6.34 4.04
N SER A 31 -0.97 -5.94 2.77
CA SER A 31 -0.55 -6.76 1.64
C SER A 31 0.61 -6.10 0.88
N TYR A 32 1.39 -6.92 0.19
CA TYR A 32 2.45 -6.41 -0.68
C TYR A 32 1.83 -5.67 -1.87
N TYR A 33 2.15 -4.38 -2.01
CA TYR A 33 1.67 -3.54 -3.10
C TYR A 33 2.82 -3.21 -4.07
N PRO A 34 2.83 -3.81 -5.28
CA PRO A 34 3.96 -3.69 -6.20
C PRO A 34 4.38 -2.25 -6.55
N PRO A 35 3.46 -1.28 -6.78
CA PRO A 35 3.86 0.10 -7.07
C PRO A 35 4.67 0.77 -5.97
N LEU A 36 4.47 0.37 -4.71
CA LEU A 36 5.23 0.89 -3.56
C LEU A 36 6.40 -0.03 -3.14
N ASN A 37 6.53 -1.20 -3.78
CA ASN A 37 7.56 -2.22 -3.53
C ASN A 37 7.68 -2.62 -2.05
N GLY A 38 6.56 -2.76 -1.36
CA GLY A 38 6.54 -3.14 0.05
C GLY A 38 5.13 -3.46 0.53
N VAL A 39 4.99 -3.79 1.80
CA VAL A 39 3.69 -4.03 2.42
C VAL A 39 3.10 -2.69 2.84
N LEU A 40 1.90 -2.37 2.35
CA LEU A 40 1.19 -1.15 2.73
C LEU A 40 0.61 -1.31 4.15
N LEU A 41 1.05 -0.48 5.10
CA LEU A 41 0.59 -0.52 6.49
C LEU A 41 -0.60 0.41 6.73
N ALA A 42 -0.48 1.64 6.24
CA ALA A 42 -1.48 2.68 6.42
C ALA A 42 -1.37 3.71 5.29
N PHE A 43 -2.42 4.51 5.13
CA PHE A 43 -2.45 5.62 4.19
C PHE A 43 -3.23 6.79 4.79
N GLU A 44 -2.80 8.01 4.49
CA GLU A 44 -3.33 9.25 5.07
C GLU A 44 -3.32 10.40 4.05
N ASN A 45 -4.05 11.47 4.34
CA ASN A 45 -4.09 12.70 3.52
C ASN A 45 -4.46 12.46 2.04
N ALA A 46 -5.42 11.58 1.80
CA ALA A 46 -5.92 11.27 0.48
C ALA A 46 -6.58 12.51 -0.15
N ARG A 47 -6.14 12.87 -1.36
CA ARG A 47 -6.60 14.03 -2.10
C ARG A 47 -6.74 13.71 -3.59
N MET A 48 -7.71 14.34 -4.23
CA MET A 48 -7.99 14.17 -5.66
C MET A 48 -7.52 15.39 -6.43
N SER A 49 -7.06 15.19 -7.67
CA SER A 49 -6.63 16.28 -8.56
C SER A 49 -6.84 15.93 -10.03
N GLU A 50 -6.82 16.96 -10.89
CA GLU A 50 -6.90 16.79 -12.36
C GLU A 50 -5.55 16.42 -12.97
N SER A 51 -4.47 16.81 -12.28
CA SER A 51 -3.08 16.55 -12.66
C SER A 51 -2.25 16.17 -11.44
N PRO A 52 -1.15 15.43 -11.60
CA PRO A 52 -0.35 14.94 -10.47
C PRO A 52 0.33 16.08 -9.69
N ASP A 53 0.60 17.21 -10.34
CA ASP A 53 1.33 18.34 -9.75
C ASP A 53 0.41 19.39 -9.09
N GLN A 54 -0.90 19.32 -9.33
CA GLN A 54 -1.88 20.21 -8.72
C GLN A 54 -2.33 19.66 -7.36
N VAL A 55 -1.63 20.08 -6.32
CA VAL A 55 -2.12 19.96 -4.94
C VAL A 55 -3.01 21.16 -4.66
N SER A 56 -4.31 21.05 -4.94
CA SER A 56 -5.26 22.09 -4.53
C SER A 56 -5.37 22.11 -3.01
N GLU A 57 -4.82 23.13 -2.35
CA GLU A 57 -4.90 23.33 -0.88
C GLU A 57 -6.26 23.90 -0.42
N GLY A 58 -7.35 23.67 -1.17
CA GLY A 58 -8.68 24.19 -0.84
C GLY A 58 -9.81 23.44 -1.53
N PRO A 59 -11.08 23.76 -1.22
CA PRO A 59 -12.24 23.19 -1.89
C PRO A 59 -12.32 23.76 -3.32
N SER A 60 -11.53 23.18 -4.22
CA SER A 60 -11.66 23.39 -5.66
C SER A 60 -12.47 22.25 -6.26
N ASP A 61 -13.40 22.58 -7.15
CA ASP A 61 -14.07 21.57 -7.96
C ASP A 61 -13.01 20.82 -8.79
N VAL A 62 -12.92 19.50 -8.62
CA VAL A 62 -11.99 18.63 -9.36
C VAL A 62 -12.73 17.98 -10.51
N LEU A 63 -12.30 18.20 -11.75
CA LEU A 63 -12.91 17.58 -12.93
C LEU A 63 -12.30 16.20 -13.21
N ALA A 64 -13.15 15.18 -13.25
CA ALA A 64 -12.77 13.84 -13.68
C ALA A 64 -12.88 13.71 -15.21
N ARG A 65 -12.01 12.90 -15.83
CA ARG A 65 -11.96 12.69 -17.27
C ARG A 65 -12.64 11.38 -17.66
N SER A 66 -13.69 11.44 -18.47
CA SER A 66 -14.26 10.26 -19.14
C SER A 66 -13.72 10.17 -20.58
N PHE A 67 -13.46 8.95 -21.06
CA PHE A 67 -12.95 8.70 -22.40
C PHE A 67 -13.90 7.76 -23.15
N ASN A 68 -14.24 8.12 -24.40
CA ASN A 68 -14.86 7.25 -25.41
C ASN A 68 -15.96 6.33 -24.85
N GLU A 69 -16.96 6.91 -24.19
CA GLU A 69 -18.17 6.22 -23.69
C GLU A 69 -17.94 5.16 -22.61
N TYR A 70 -16.74 5.08 -22.02
CA TYR A 70 -16.55 4.29 -20.81
C TYR A 70 -17.38 4.90 -19.68
N ALA A 71 -18.16 4.05 -19.00
CA ALA A 71 -19.00 4.50 -17.89
C ALA A 71 -18.19 5.05 -16.71
N VAL A 72 -16.90 4.70 -16.59
CA VAL A 72 -16.02 5.15 -15.52
C VAL A 72 -15.36 6.49 -15.84
N SER A 73 -15.07 7.26 -14.80
CA SER A 73 -14.31 8.50 -14.89
C SER A 73 -12.91 8.31 -14.32
N PHE A 74 -11.91 9.00 -14.84
CA PHE A 74 -10.52 8.91 -14.38
C PHE A 74 -10.08 10.19 -13.70
N LEU A 75 -9.32 10.05 -12.62
CA LEU A 75 -8.72 11.18 -11.92
C LEU A 75 -7.43 10.77 -11.20
N TRP A 76 -6.67 11.77 -10.75
CA TRP A 76 -5.48 11.53 -9.94
C TRP A 76 -5.85 11.44 -8.46
N LEU A 77 -5.39 10.37 -7.81
CA LEU A 77 -5.42 10.21 -6.36
C LEU A 77 -4.00 10.37 -5.83
N THR A 78 -3.80 11.32 -4.93
CA THR A 78 -2.53 11.46 -4.21
C THR A 78 -2.74 11.12 -2.75
N CYS A 79 -1.84 10.33 -2.18
CA CYS A 79 -1.93 9.87 -0.80
C CYS A 79 -0.54 9.71 -0.18
N ASP A 80 -0.49 9.82 1.14
CA ASP A 80 0.70 9.54 1.94
C ASP A 80 0.62 8.10 2.43
N PHE A 81 1.60 7.28 2.07
CA PHE A 81 1.61 5.86 2.38
C PHE A 81 2.69 5.54 3.41
N LEU A 82 2.31 4.78 4.44
CA LEU A 82 3.25 4.13 5.35
C LEU A 82 3.50 2.70 4.83
N VAL A 83 4.74 2.41 4.45
CA VAL A 83 5.10 1.15 3.77
C VAL A 83 6.20 0.44 4.54
N PHE A 84 5.99 -0.83 4.86
CA PHE A 84 7.04 -1.71 5.36
C PHE A 84 7.83 -2.31 4.19
N ARG A 85 9.09 -1.91 4.07
CA ARG A 85 9.98 -2.28 2.95
C ARG A 85 11.40 -2.60 3.47
N PRO A 86 11.60 -3.77 4.11
CA PRO A 86 12.94 -4.20 4.49
C PRO A 86 13.79 -4.47 3.24
N SER A 87 15.07 -4.11 3.30
CA SER A 87 16.06 -4.37 2.24
C SER A 87 17.08 -5.42 2.70
N PRO A 88 17.76 -6.14 1.78
CA PRO A 88 18.84 -7.06 2.15
C PRO A 88 19.88 -6.36 3.03
N GLY A 89 20.22 -6.98 4.17
CA GLY A 89 21.12 -6.40 5.17
C GLY A 89 20.43 -5.55 6.25
N THR A 90 19.11 -5.36 6.19
CA THR A 90 18.34 -4.74 7.27
C THR A 90 18.28 -5.67 8.49
N TYR A 91 18.61 -5.15 9.66
CA TYR A 91 18.40 -5.86 10.92
C TYR A 91 16.94 -5.74 11.33
N LEU A 92 16.31 -6.88 11.59
CA LEU A 92 14.92 -6.97 12.05
C LEU A 92 14.90 -7.79 13.34
N GLU A 93 14.12 -7.33 14.30
CA GLU A 93 13.85 -8.05 15.54
C GLU A 93 12.50 -8.77 15.42
N GLY A 94 12.43 -9.97 15.97
CA GLY A 94 11.20 -10.75 15.97
C GLY A 94 11.20 -11.77 17.09
N ASP A 95 10.00 -12.11 17.55
CA ASP A 95 9.81 -13.10 18.60
C ASP A 95 9.74 -14.50 17.97
N VAL A 96 10.32 -15.48 18.65
CA VAL A 96 10.34 -16.85 18.15
C VAL A 96 8.95 -17.47 18.27
N ASN A 97 8.39 -17.92 17.14
CA ASN A 97 7.06 -18.52 17.07
C ASN A 97 7.09 -20.03 16.78
N LEU A 98 8.05 -20.49 15.97
CA LEU A 98 8.19 -21.89 15.60
C LEU A 98 9.66 -22.30 15.63
N GLN A 99 9.96 -23.46 16.23
CA GLN A 99 11.31 -24.02 16.28
C GLN A 99 11.27 -25.48 15.82
N ASN A 100 11.87 -25.76 14.67
CA ASN A 100 12.03 -27.10 14.12
C ASN A 100 13.50 -27.34 13.75
N GLU A 101 13.90 -28.61 13.57
CA GLU A 101 15.30 -28.96 13.23
C GLU A 101 15.82 -28.34 11.91
N GLY A 102 14.92 -27.95 11.00
CA GLY A 102 15.28 -27.37 9.69
C GLY A 102 15.05 -25.85 9.57
N LEU A 103 14.30 -25.24 10.47
CA LEU A 103 13.85 -23.85 10.35
C LEU A 103 13.54 -23.24 11.72
N LEU A 104 13.96 -21.99 11.92
CA LEU A 104 13.52 -21.11 12.99
C LEU A 104 12.52 -20.10 12.40
N GLY A 105 11.26 -20.17 12.83
CA GLY A 105 10.22 -19.21 12.48
C GLY A 105 10.09 -18.13 13.53
N LEU A 106 10.16 -16.87 13.10
CA LEU A 106 9.97 -15.68 13.92
C LEU A 106 8.78 -14.87 13.41
N ILE A 107 8.19 -14.07 14.29
CA ILE A 107 7.22 -13.05 13.92
C ILE A 107 7.83 -11.68 14.24
N CYS A 108 8.02 -10.88 13.20
CA CYS A 108 8.51 -9.50 13.30
C CYS A 108 7.32 -8.54 13.47
N PHE A 109 7.43 -7.63 14.44
CA PHE A 109 6.39 -6.65 14.80
C PHE A 109 4.99 -7.25 15.09
N ASN A 110 4.89 -8.54 15.45
CA ASN A 110 3.61 -9.26 15.56
C ASN A 110 2.76 -9.34 14.27
N TYR A 111 3.33 -9.03 13.10
CA TYR A 111 2.62 -9.03 11.82
C TYR A 111 3.31 -9.88 10.74
N PHE A 112 4.64 -9.84 10.65
CA PHE A 112 5.38 -10.39 9.52
C PHE A 112 6.04 -11.70 9.88
N ASN A 113 5.72 -12.76 9.13
CA ASN A 113 6.41 -14.04 9.25
C ASN A 113 7.82 -13.92 8.67
N VAL A 114 8.80 -14.33 9.47
CA VAL A 114 10.21 -14.40 9.10
C VAL A 114 10.68 -15.84 9.34
N SER A 115 11.49 -16.36 8.44
CA SER A 115 12.04 -17.71 8.55
C SER A 115 13.55 -17.69 8.35
N ILE A 116 14.27 -18.30 9.28
CA ILE A 116 15.72 -18.50 9.21
C ILE A 116 15.94 -19.99 8.98
N PRO A 117 16.40 -20.40 7.79
CA PRO A 117 16.67 -21.80 7.50
C PRO A 117 17.98 -22.23 8.16
N LYS A 118 18.14 -23.54 8.39
CA LYS A 118 19.29 -24.11 9.12
C LYS A 118 20.63 -23.69 8.54
N GLU A 119 20.75 -23.54 7.22
CA GLU A 119 22.02 -23.17 6.57
C GLU A 119 22.52 -21.78 6.97
N ASN A 120 21.61 -20.91 7.44
CA ASN A 120 21.91 -19.55 7.85
C ASN A 120 22.04 -19.39 9.38
N MET A 121 21.94 -20.48 10.15
CA MET A 121 22.12 -20.44 11.59
C MET A 121 23.60 -20.55 11.99
N PRO A 122 23.99 -20.06 13.18
CA PRO A 122 25.32 -20.29 13.73
C PRO A 122 25.63 -21.79 13.82
N SER A 123 26.87 -22.18 13.53
CA SER A 123 27.28 -23.60 13.52
C SER A 123 27.36 -24.23 14.92
N ASP A 124 27.33 -23.41 15.95
CA ASP A 124 27.34 -23.80 17.36
C ASP A 124 25.95 -24.04 17.96
N TRP A 125 24.88 -23.89 17.17
CA TRP A 125 23.47 -24.10 17.57
C TRP A 125 22.89 -25.42 17.09
#